data_AF-A0A5J9SHK2-F1
#
_entry.id   AF-A0A5J9SHK2-F1
#
_cell.length_a   1.000
_cell.length_b   1.000
_cell.length_c   1.000
_cell.angle_alpha   90.00
_cell.angle_beta   90.00
_cell.angle_gamma   90.00
#
_symmetry.space_group_name_H-M   'P 1'
#
loop_
_entity.id
_entity.type
_entity.pdbx_description
1 polymer ?
#
loop_
_entity_poly.entity_id
_entity_poly.type
_entity_poly.pdbx_seq_one_letter_code
_entity_poly.pdbx_strand_id
1 'polypeptide(L)'
;MCRLAKKYGPIMMLRLGEVPALVLSSPEAAEEVLKTNDLKFADRNLNATLNALTYNGTDLTFAPYGERWRQLWKICVMEILNPGPARLLSYRHIREEEVSRFIQNLTTSAGTGSPVDLTKMIYKFINDTFVRESVGSRCKYQDEYLDAFRNPHSPPADVDMFAAGSETSSITLTWCMTELVRFPAVMAKAQAEVRDAFKGENKITEQDLEGLRYLKLVIKETLRLHPPGPVLIPRVCRETCQIMGYDVPKGTVLFINVWSIGRDPC
;
A
#
# COMPACT_ATOMS: atom_id res chain seq x y z
N MET A 1 17.05 0.99 -11.16
CA MET A 1 15.98 0.69 -12.14
C MET A 1 15.70 1.84 -13.11
N CYS A 2 15.28 3.04 -12.68
CA CYS A 2 14.95 4.13 -13.61
C CYS A 2 16.08 4.53 -14.58
N ARG A 3 17.34 4.62 -14.10
CA ARG A 3 18.50 4.87 -14.98
C ARG A 3 18.71 3.78 -16.04
N LEU A 4 18.37 2.53 -15.72
CA LEU A 4 18.45 1.41 -16.66
C LEU A 4 17.32 1.46 -17.68
N ALA A 5 16.10 1.77 -17.25
CA ALA A 5 14.97 1.96 -18.17
C ALA A 5 15.26 3.07 -19.19
N LYS A 6 15.89 4.18 -18.78
CA LYS A 6 16.33 5.23 -19.72
C LYS A 6 17.38 4.78 -20.73
N LYS A 7 18.20 3.77 -20.40
CA LYS A 7 19.28 3.28 -21.26
C LYS A 7 18.85 2.13 -22.17
N TYR A 8 18.02 1.23 -21.65
CA TYR A 8 17.66 -0.04 -22.30
C TYR A 8 16.21 -0.07 -22.81
N GLY A 9 15.43 0.97 -22.50
CA GLY A 9 14.04 1.08 -22.90
C GLY A 9 13.05 0.68 -21.79
N PRO A 10 11.75 0.79 -22.08
CA PRO A 10 10.68 0.57 -21.10
C PRO A 10 10.56 -0.90 -20.63
N ILE A 11 11.22 -1.83 -21.31
CA ILE A 11 11.19 -3.26 -21.03
C ILE A 11 12.62 -3.76 -21.01
N MET A 12 13.03 -4.34 -19.89
CA MET A 12 14.39 -4.84 -19.73
C MET A 12 14.42 -6.19 -19.02
N MET A 13 15.20 -7.11 -19.59
CA MET A 13 15.53 -8.38 -18.96
C MET A 13 16.80 -8.21 -18.13
N LEU A 14 16.73 -8.57 -16.85
CA LEU A 14 17.83 -8.59 -15.90
C LEU A 14 18.05 -10.02 -15.39
N ARG A 15 19.27 -10.30 -14.93
CA ARG A 15 19.61 -11.52 -14.18
C ARG A 15 19.93 -11.12 -12.75
N LEU A 16 19.04 -11.47 -11.82
CA LEU A 16 19.25 -11.27 -10.38
C LEU A 16 19.86 -12.56 -9.80
N GLY A 17 21.17 -12.72 -9.99
CA GLY A 17 21.82 -14.02 -9.81
C GLY A 17 21.30 -15.00 -10.85
N GLU A 18 20.79 -16.14 -10.39
CA GLU A 18 20.20 -17.17 -11.26
C GLU A 18 18.77 -16.85 -11.72
N VAL A 19 18.11 -15.86 -11.09
CA VAL A 19 16.71 -15.53 -11.34
C VAL A 19 16.57 -14.58 -12.54
N PRO A 20 15.93 -15.00 -13.65
CA PRO A 20 15.57 -14.10 -14.73
C PRO A 20 14.46 -13.14 -14.27
N ALA A 21 14.68 -11.84 -14.45
CA ALA A 21 13.80 -10.77 -13.99
C ALA A 21 13.46 -9.82 -15.13
N LEU A 22 12.20 -9.82 -15.56
CA LEU A 22 11.67 -8.87 -16.52
C LEU A 22 11.13 -7.64 -15.79
N VAL A 23 11.59 -6.46 -16.17
CA VAL A 23 11.16 -5.19 -15.57
C VAL A 23 10.40 -4.38 -16.60
N LEU A 24 9.16 -4.02 -16.26
CA LEU A 24 8.28 -3.21 -17.08
C LEU A 24 8.20 -1.80 -16.49
N SER A 25 8.44 -0.80 -17.33
CA SER A 25 8.48 0.61 -16.94
C SER A 25 7.64 1.50 -17.84
N SER A 26 6.66 0.96 -18.59
CA SER A 26 5.65 1.75 -19.32
C SER A 26 4.22 1.30 -19.01
N PRO A 27 3.22 2.18 -19.16
CA PRO A 27 1.81 1.84 -19.00
C PRO A 27 1.33 0.71 -19.92
N GLU A 28 1.77 0.71 -21.18
CA GLU A 28 1.34 -0.26 -22.20
C GLU A 28 1.81 -1.67 -21.84
N ALA A 29 3.07 -1.80 -21.43
CA ALA A 29 3.62 -3.07 -20.98
C ALA A 29 2.95 -3.56 -19.69
N ALA A 30 2.68 -2.64 -18.75
CA ALA A 30 1.96 -2.97 -17.52
C ALA A 30 0.52 -3.43 -17.82
N GLU A 31 -0.17 -2.78 -18.76
CA GLU A 31 -1.51 -3.16 -19.20
C GLU A 31 -1.53 -4.53 -19.89
N GLU A 32 -0.58 -4.80 -20.78
CA GLU A 32 -0.49 -6.10 -21.46
C GLU A 32 -0.34 -7.26 -20.47
N VAL A 33 0.45 -7.08 -19.40
CA VAL A 33 0.58 -8.10 -18.35
C VAL A 33 -0.65 -8.15 -17.46
N LEU A 34 -1.10 -7.00 -16.94
CA LEU A 34 -2.09 -6.96 -15.86
C LEU A 34 -3.53 -7.17 -16.35
N LYS A 35 -3.79 -6.99 -17.64
CA LYS A 35 -5.11 -7.18 -18.25
C LYS A 35 -5.10 -8.28 -19.31
N THR A 36 -4.26 -8.13 -20.35
CA THR A 36 -4.33 -9.03 -21.53
C THR A 36 -3.82 -10.44 -21.23
N ASN A 37 -2.74 -10.54 -20.44
CA ASN A 37 -2.10 -11.80 -20.08
C ASN A 37 -2.18 -12.10 -18.57
N ASP A 38 -3.17 -11.54 -17.87
CA ASP A 38 -3.27 -11.56 -16.40
C ASP A 38 -3.13 -12.96 -15.78
N LEU A 39 -3.79 -13.97 -16.37
CA LEU A 39 -3.75 -15.36 -15.93
C LEU A 39 -2.37 -16.02 -16.08
N LYS A 40 -1.57 -15.61 -17.09
CA LYS A 40 -0.21 -16.11 -17.31
C LYS A 40 0.78 -15.57 -16.27
N PHE A 41 0.41 -14.48 -15.59
CA PHE A 41 1.20 -13.82 -14.54
C PHE A 41 0.44 -13.75 -13.22
N ALA A 42 -0.53 -14.64 -12.99
CA ALA A 42 -1.36 -14.60 -11.79
C ALA A 42 -0.60 -15.05 -10.54
N ASP A 43 0.42 -15.91 -10.70
CA ASP A 43 1.23 -16.44 -9.60
C ASP A 43 2.26 -15.42 -9.11
N ARG A 44 2.67 -15.56 -7.84
CA ARG A 44 3.67 -14.69 -7.19
C ARG A 44 5.02 -15.37 -7.11
N ASN A 45 6.08 -14.56 -7.07
CA ASN A 45 7.43 -15.07 -6.86
C ASN A 45 7.66 -15.42 -5.39
N LEU A 46 7.71 -16.71 -5.07
CA LEU A 46 8.04 -17.22 -3.74
C LEU A 46 9.52 -17.59 -3.67
N ASN A 47 10.29 -16.82 -2.90
CA ASN A 47 11.67 -17.16 -2.55
C ASN A 47 11.73 -17.81 -1.16
N ALA A 48 12.90 -18.30 -0.73
CA ALA A 48 13.05 -19.01 0.55
C ALA A 48 12.56 -18.18 1.76
N THR A 49 12.84 -16.87 1.75
CA THR A 49 12.38 -15.94 2.81
C THR A 49 10.87 -15.79 2.81
N LEU A 50 10.27 -15.56 1.64
CA LEU A 50 8.81 -15.45 1.51
C LEU A 50 8.13 -16.77 1.87
N ASN A 51 8.69 -17.92 1.50
CA ASN A 51 8.17 -19.22 1.91
C ASN A 51 8.16 -19.39 3.43
N ALA A 52 9.21 -18.94 4.12
CA ALA A 52 9.22 -18.97 5.59
C ALA A 52 8.15 -18.04 6.20
N LEU A 53 8.03 -16.81 5.68
CA LEU A 53 7.10 -15.79 6.21
C LEU A 53 5.63 -16.09 5.91
N THR A 54 5.35 -16.64 4.73
CA THR A 54 3.99 -16.87 4.21
C THR A 54 3.53 -18.30 4.40
N TYR A 55 4.29 -19.10 5.15
CA TYR A 55 4.04 -20.52 5.35
C TYR A 55 3.83 -21.24 4.02
N ASN A 56 4.81 -21.10 3.13
CA ASN A 56 4.85 -21.69 1.81
C ASN A 56 3.75 -21.16 0.87
N GLY A 57 3.47 -19.85 0.90
CA GLY A 57 2.48 -19.20 0.05
C GLY A 57 1.05 -19.64 0.34
N THR A 58 0.67 -19.64 1.61
CA THR A 58 -0.68 -20.02 2.04
C THR A 58 -1.55 -18.84 2.49
N ASP A 59 -0.97 -17.65 2.47
CA ASP A 59 -1.55 -16.34 2.76
C ASP A 59 -2.42 -15.81 1.59
N LEU A 60 -2.93 -14.57 1.69
CA LEU A 60 -3.79 -13.98 0.67
C LEU A 60 -2.97 -13.37 -0.48
N THR A 61 -1.79 -12.82 -0.16
CA THR A 61 -0.97 -12.03 -1.06
C THR A 61 -0.11 -12.87 -1.99
N PHE A 62 0.56 -13.91 -1.47
CA PHE A 62 1.54 -14.74 -2.17
C PHE A 62 1.05 -16.13 -2.56
N ALA A 63 -0.15 -16.52 -2.16
CA ALA A 63 -0.70 -17.80 -2.57
C ALA A 63 -0.85 -17.94 -4.09
N PRO A 64 -0.52 -19.12 -4.65
CA PRO A 64 -0.63 -19.36 -6.08
C PRO A 64 -2.08 -19.27 -6.53
N TYR A 65 -2.29 -18.80 -7.76
CA TYR A 65 -3.62 -18.62 -8.31
C TYR A 65 -4.27 -19.99 -8.55
N GLY A 66 -5.41 -20.21 -7.92
CA GLY A 66 -6.13 -21.48 -7.98
C GLY A 66 -7.49 -21.40 -7.29
N GLU A 67 -8.17 -22.55 -7.17
CA GLU A 67 -9.47 -22.62 -6.50
C GLU A 67 -9.42 -22.12 -5.06
N ARG A 68 -8.43 -22.57 -4.28
CA ARG A 68 -8.22 -22.13 -2.90
C ARG A 68 -8.06 -20.60 -2.80
N TRP A 69 -7.18 -20.01 -3.62
CA TRP A 69 -6.98 -18.56 -3.61
C TRP A 69 -8.26 -17.81 -3.99
N ARG A 70 -9.01 -18.28 -4.98
CA ARG A 70 -10.30 -17.67 -5.37
C ARG A 70 -11.33 -17.73 -4.25
N GLN A 71 -11.40 -18.84 -3.50
CA GLN A 71 -12.28 -18.97 -2.34
C GLN A 71 -11.86 -18.03 -1.20
N LEU A 72 -10.57 -17.99 -0.86
CA LEU A 72 -10.02 -17.07 0.15
C LEU A 72 -10.27 -15.61 -0.23
N TRP A 73 -9.96 -15.22 -1.47
CA TRP A 73 -10.20 -13.87 -1.99
C TRP A 73 -11.69 -13.49 -1.95
N LYS A 74 -12.59 -14.42 -2.29
CA LYS A 74 -14.03 -14.21 -2.18
C LYS A 74 -14.44 -13.91 -0.74
N ILE A 75 -13.94 -14.68 0.24
CA ILE A 75 -14.20 -14.45 1.66
C ILE A 75 -13.66 -13.08 2.09
N CYS A 76 -12.41 -12.76 1.74
CA CYS A 76 -11.80 -11.48 2.07
C CYS A 76 -12.60 -10.29 1.51
N VAL A 77 -13.06 -10.36 0.25
CA VAL A 77 -13.87 -9.30 -0.35
C VAL A 77 -15.24 -9.17 0.31
N MET A 78 -15.88 -10.28 0.66
CA MET A 78 -17.23 -10.27 1.25
C MET A 78 -17.25 -9.83 2.71
N GLU A 79 -16.23 -10.22 3.48
CA GLU A 79 -16.20 -10.04 4.93
C GLU A 79 -15.31 -8.87 5.37
N ILE A 80 -14.19 -8.63 4.69
CA ILE A 80 -13.18 -7.65 5.13
C ILE A 80 -13.22 -6.40 4.25
N LEU A 81 -13.09 -6.57 2.94
CA LEU A 81 -12.97 -5.47 1.97
C LEU A 81 -14.32 -5.09 1.34
N ASN A 82 -15.43 -5.44 2.00
CA ASN A 82 -16.77 -5.21 1.47
C ASN A 82 -17.01 -3.70 1.29
N PRO A 83 -17.20 -3.20 0.05
CA PRO A 83 -17.35 -1.78 -0.21
C PRO A 83 -18.75 -1.26 0.19
N GLY A 84 -19.64 -2.12 0.68
CA GLY A 84 -20.97 -1.74 1.12
C GLY A 84 -20.93 -0.79 2.33
N PRO A 85 -21.83 0.20 2.39
CA PRO A 85 -21.83 1.21 3.45
C PRO A 85 -21.96 0.61 4.85
N ALA A 86 -22.62 -0.54 5.00
CA ALA A 86 -22.78 -1.21 6.29
C ALA A 86 -21.45 -1.62 6.93
N ARG A 87 -20.50 -2.16 6.14
CA ARG A 87 -19.20 -2.60 6.67
C ARG A 87 -18.29 -1.41 6.93
N LEU A 88 -18.23 -0.47 5.99
CA LEU A 88 -17.51 0.80 6.17
C LEU A 88 -17.96 1.49 7.47
N LEU A 89 -19.26 1.74 7.61
CA LEU A 89 -19.81 2.45 8.77
C LEU A 89 -19.68 1.67 10.09
N SER A 90 -19.58 0.34 10.09
CA SER A 90 -19.43 -0.44 11.32
C SER A 90 -18.15 -0.11 12.10
N TYR A 91 -17.09 0.32 11.40
CA TYR A 91 -15.81 0.69 11.99
C TYR A 91 -15.62 2.20 12.17
N ARG A 92 -16.62 3.00 11.80
CA ARG A 92 -16.58 4.46 11.86
C ARG A 92 -16.18 4.98 13.23
N HIS A 93 -16.76 4.43 14.29
CA HIS A 93 -16.46 4.83 15.67
C HIS A 93 -14.98 4.61 16.03
N ILE A 94 -14.37 3.53 15.52
CA ILE A 94 -12.94 3.25 15.73
C ILE A 94 -12.10 4.33 15.06
N ARG A 95 -12.36 4.65 13.79
CA ARG A 95 -11.64 5.70 13.06
C ARG A 95 -11.80 7.07 13.71
N GLU A 96 -13.02 7.46 14.11
CA GLU A 96 -13.27 8.73 14.80
C GLU A 96 -12.49 8.83 16.12
N GLU A 97 -12.46 7.75 16.91
CA GLU A 97 -11.71 7.69 18.17
C GLU A 97 -10.19 7.73 17.96
N GLU A 98 -9.65 6.98 17.00
CA GLU A 98 -8.21 6.97 16.73
C GLU A 98 -7.72 8.29 16.16
N VAL A 99 -8.50 8.93 15.28
CA VAL A 99 -8.18 10.28 14.76
C VAL A 99 -8.20 11.30 15.90
N SER A 100 -9.23 11.26 16.76
CA SER A 100 -9.32 12.17 17.92
C SER A 100 -8.12 12.02 18.86
N ARG A 101 -7.73 10.77 19.15
CA ARG A 101 -6.54 10.44 19.95
C ARG A 101 -5.25 10.94 19.30
N PHE A 102 -5.10 10.72 18.00
CA PHE A 102 -3.93 11.18 17.24
C PHE A 102 -3.77 12.70 17.32
N ILE A 103 -4.85 13.45 17.09
CA ILE A 103 -4.86 14.92 17.17
C ILE A 103 -4.57 15.40 18.60
N GLN A 104 -5.14 14.75 19.62
CA GLN A 104 -4.87 15.09 21.02
C GLN A 104 -3.39 14.87 21.39
N ASN A 105 -2.81 13.74 20.99
CA ASN A 105 -1.40 13.44 21.20
C ASN A 105 -0.50 14.45 20.49
N LEU A 106 -0.85 14.81 19.25
CA LEU A 106 -0.11 15.79 18.45
C LEU A 106 -0.14 17.18 19.10
N THR A 107 -1.33 17.63 19.54
CA THR A 107 -1.51 18.91 20.20
C THR A 107 -0.74 18.98 21.52
N THR A 108 -0.79 17.91 22.31
CA THR A 108 -0.04 17.81 23.57
C THR A 108 1.46 17.86 23.33
N SER A 109 1.96 17.10 22.35
CA SER A 109 3.39 17.07 22.01
C SER A 109 3.87 18.42 21.48
N ALA A 110 3.09 19.05 20.59
CA ALA A 110 3.41 20.38 20.04
C ALA A 110 3.41 21.47 21.13
N GLY A 111 2.55 21.36 22.15
CA GLY A 111 2.50 22.29 23.28
C GLY A 111 3.75 22.31 24.16
N THR A 112 4.62 21.30 24.05
CA THR A 112 5.89 21.24 24.81
C THR A 112 7.00 22.11 24.22
N GLY A 113 6.82 22.65 23.01
CA GLY A 113 7.83 23.42 22.29
C GLY A 113 8.99 22.59 21.70
N SER A 114 8.97 21.26 21.86
CA SER A 114 9.97 20.36 21.28
C SER A 114 9.55 19.86 19.89
N PRO A 115 10.52 19.53 19.00
CA PRO A 115 10.21 18.92 17.71
C PRO A 115 9.40 17.62 17.86
N VAL A 116 8.39 17.44 17.01
CA VAL A 116 7.51 16.26 17.01
C VAL A 116 7.91 15.31 15.89
N ASP A 117 8.13 14.03 16.22
CA ASP A 117 8.34 12.96 15.23
C ASP A 117 6.98 12.48 14.67
N LEU A 118 6.54 13.13 13.59
CA LEU A 118 5.29 12.77 12.91
C LEU A 118 5.30 11.36 12.34
N THR A 119 6.45 10.84 11.91
CA THR A 119 6.56 9.48 11.37
C THR A 119 6.15 8.49 12.46
N LYS A 120 6.78 8.56 13.64
CA LYS A 120 6.45 7.66 14.76
C LYS A 120 4.98 7.75 15.16
N MET A 121 4.42 8.96 15.22
CA MET A 121 3.02 9.15 15.58
C MET A 121 2.04 8.61 14.53
N ILE A 122 2.34 8.78 13.24
CA ILE A 122 1.55 8.24 12.13
C ILE A 122 1.55 6.71 12.17
N TYR A 123 2.72 6.08 12.31
CA TYR A 123 2.82 4.63 12.41
C TYR A 123 1.99 4.10 13.58
N LYS A 124 2.08 4.74 14.75
CA LYS A 124 1.27 4.37 15.91
C LYS A 124 -0.22 4.47 15.62
N PHE A 125 -0.67 5.59 15.04
CA PHE A 125 -2.08 5.83 14.71
C PHE A 125 -2.64 4.79 13.73
N ILE A 126 -1.92 4.52 12.64
CA ILE A 126 -2.36 3.55 11.62
C ILE A 126 -2.41 2.14 12.21
N ASN A 127 -1.38 1.73 12.96
CA ASN A 127 -1.36 0.43 13.61
C ASN A 127 -2.49 0.29 14.64
N ASP A 128 -2.73 1.30 15.49
CA ASP A 128 -3.82 1.25 16.48
C ASP A 128 -5.20 1.15 15.80
N THR A 129 -5.39 1.87 14.69
CA THR A 129 -6.60 1.79 13.86
C THR A 129 -6.77 0.38 13.31
N PHE A 130 -5.75 -0.15 12.63
CA PHE A 130 -5.83 -1.46 11.99
C PHE A 130 -6.06 -2.59 13.00
N VAL A 131 -5.34 -2.62 14.13
CA VAL A 131 -5.50 -3.66 15.15
C VAL A 131 -6.89 -3.60 15.77
N ARG A 132 -7.45 -2.41 15.98
CA ARG A 132 -8.82 -2.30 16.51
C ARG A 132 -9.87 -2.75 15.50
N GLU A 133 -9.71 -2.41 14.23
CA GLU A 133 -10.64 -2.85 13.18
C GLU A 133 -10.57 -4.36 12.94
N SER A 134 -9.38 -4.97 13.06
CA SER A 134 -9.16 -6.39 12.77
C SER A 134 -9.33 -7.31 13.99
N VAL A 135 -8.81 -6.91 15.15
CA VAL A 135 -8.72 -7.73 16.39
C VAL A 135 -9.70 -7.25 17.47
N GLY A 136 -10.31 -6.08 17.31
CA GLY A 136 -11.33 -5.55 18.23
C GLY A 136 -10.78 -4.85 19.49
N SER A 137 -9.47 -4.77 19.68
CA SER A 137 -8.85 -4.07 20.82
C SER A 137 -7.50 -3.45 20.44
N ARG A 138 -6.94 -2.56 21.27
CA ARG A 138 -5.59 -2.02 21.04
C ARG A 138 -4.52 -2.98 21.54
N CYS A 139 -3.39 -3.07 20.83
CA CYS A 139 -2.26 -3.87 21.28
C CYS A 139 -1.49 -3.15 22.40
N LYS A 140 -1.54 -3.68 23.64
CA LYS A 140 -0.78 -3.14 24.79
C LYS A 140 0.74 -3.26 24.61
N TYR A 141 1.18 -4.23 23.81
CA TYR A 141 2.58 -4.51 23.53
C TYR A 141 2.95 -4.10 22.10
N GLN A 142 2.35 -3.01 21.59
CA GLN A 142 2.52 -2.60 20.18
C GLN A 142 3.99 -2.46 19.78
N ASP A 143 4.84 -1.85 20.61
CA ASP A 143 6.25 -1.68 20.30
C ASP A 143 6.99 -3.03 20.23
N GLU A 144 6.73 -3.94 21.20
CA GLU A 144 7.28 -5.31 21.21
C GLU A 144 6.74 -6.16 20.06
N TYR A 145 5.48 -5.93 19.65
CA TYR A 145 4.82 -6.63 18.56
C TYR A 145 5.31 -6.15 17.19
N LEU A 146 5.52 -4.83 17.02
CA LEU A 146 6.17 -4.26 15.83
C LEU A 146 7.64 -4.70 15.73
N ASP A 147 8.34 -4.86 16.84
CA ASP A 147 9.67 -5.49 16.87
C ASP A 147 9.59 -7.01 16.61
N ALA A 148 8.55 -7.71 17.08
CA ALA A 148 8.32 -9.12 16.77
C ALA A 148 7.94 -9.36 15.30
N PHE A 149 7.32 -8.38 14.61
CA PHE A 149 7.13 -8.40 13.16
C PHE A 149 8.44 -8.42 12.38
N ARG A 150 9.55 -7.98 13.00
CA ARG A 150 10.90 -8.13 12.45
C ARG A 150 11.46 -9.54 12.68
N ASN A 151 10.71 -10.44 13.35
CA ASN A 151 11.11 -11.80 13.71
C ASN A 151 10.25 -12.86 12.95
N PRO A 152 10.81 -13.91 12.33
CA PRO A 152 10.12 -14.73 11.31
C PRO A 152 9.06 -15.75 11.79
N HIS A 153 8.47 -15.63 12.98
CA HIS A 153 7.75 -16.74 13.63
C HIS A 153 6.26 -16.50 13.99
N SER A 154 5.61 -15.44 13.49
CA SER A 154 4.19 -15.14 13.76
C SER A 154 3.21 -15.76 12.73
N PRO A 155 1.96 -16.10 13.12
CA PRO A 155 1.01 -16.86 12.28
C PRO A 155 0.50 -16.12 11.02
N PRO A 156 0.16 -16.84 9.92
CA PRO A 156 0.21 -16.34 8.53
C PRO A 156 -0.84 -15.31 8.08
N ALA A 157 -2.12 -15.49 8.41
CA ALA A 157 -3.19 -14.68 7.79
C ALA A 157 -3.31 -13.28 8.40
N ASP A 158 -3.12 -13.17 9.70
CA ASP A 158 -3.19 -11.90 10.44
C ASP A 158 -1.97 -11.02 10.13
N VAL A 159 -0.81 -11.64 9.91
CA VAL A 159 0.46 -10.96 9.56
C VAL A 159 0.40 -10.37 8.15
N ASP A 160 -0.14 -11.11 7.18
CA ASP A 160 -0.25 -10.67 5.78
C ASP A 160 -1.16 -9.43 5.66
N MET A 161 -2.37 -9.49 6.22
CA MET A 161 -3.29 -8.34 6.20
C MET A 161 -2.75 -7.15 6.98
N PHE A 162 -2.12 -7.37 8.14
CA PHE A 162 -1.53 -6.31 8.95
C PHE A 162 -0.38 -5.62 8.22
N ALA A 163 0.56 -6.37 7.66
CA ALA A 163 1.68 -5.80 6.92
C ALA A 163 1.17 -5.03 5.69
N ALA A 164 0.23 -5.61 4.94
CA ALA A 164 -0.33 -4.99 3.74
C ALA A 164 -1.10 -3.69 4.04
N GLY A 165 -1.88 -3.65 5.13
CA GLY A 165 -2.73 -2.50 5.46
C GLY A 165 -1.99 -1.38 6.22
N SER A 166 -1.16 -1.75 7.19
CA SER A 166 -0.57 -0.78 8.13
C SER A 166 0.66 -0.07 7.57
N GLU A 167 1.60 -0.83 7.01
CA GLU A 167 2.89 -0.26 6.59
C GLU A 167 2.71 0.66 5.37
N THR A 168 1.91 0.23 4.39
CA THR A 168 1.65 1.00 3.16
C THR A 168 0.93 2.32 3.44
N SER A 169 -0.07 2.30 4.31
CA SER A 169 -0.84 3.48 4.71
C SER A 169 0.03 4.47 5.51
N SER A 170 0.88 3.96 6.42
CA SER A 170 1.81 4.78 7.20
C SER A 170 2.83 5.49 6.32
N ILE A 171 3.42 4.78 5.35
CA ILE A 171 4.36 5.36 4.37
C ILE A 171 3.65 6.44 3.54
N THR A 172 2.44 6.16 3.04
CA THR A 172 1.66 7.11 2.24
C THR A 172 1.37 8.39 3.02
N LEU A 173 0.88 8.27 4.25
CA LEU A 173 0.55 9.43 5.08
C LEU A 173 1.80 10.23 5.48
N THR A 174 2.92 9.55 5.76
CA THR A 174 4.21 10.19 6.06
C THR A 174 4.71 11.01 4.88
N TRP A 175 4.69 10.46 3.66
CA TRP A 175 5.06 11.20 2.45
C TRP A 175 4.09 12.34 2.14
N CYS A 176 2.78 12.13 2.33
CA CYS A 176 1.77 13.17 2.15
C CYS A 176 2.08 14.38 3.02
N MET A 177 2.31 14.15 4.33
CA MET A 177 2.66 15.23 5.27
C MET A 177 4.01 15.87 4.92
N THR A 178 5.00 15.09 4.52
CA THR A 178 6.32 15.60 4.11
C THR A 178 6.20 16.56 2.93
N GLU A 179 5.44 16.18 1.90
CA GLU A 179 5.24 17.03 0.71
C GLU A 179 4.40 18.28 1.03
N LEU A 180 3.38 18.16 1.87
CA LEU A 180 2.58 19.31 2.31
C LEU A 180 3.43 20.33 3.07
N VAL A 181 4.29 19.88 3.99
CA VAL A 181 5.21 20.77 4.73
C VAL A 181 6.23 21.41 3.78
N ARG A 182 6.71 20.66 2.78
CA ARG A 182 7.68 21.15 1.78
C ARG A 182 7.08 22.18 0.81
N PHE A 183 5.77 22.10 0.55
CA PHE A 183 5.05 22.98 -0.38
C PHE A 183 3.92 23.77 0.32
N PRO A 184 4.24 24.87 1.04
CA PRO A 184 3.27 25.60 1.86
C PRO A 184 2.03 26.10 1.11
N ALA A 185 2.16 26.48 -0.17
CA ALA A 185 1.03 26.90 -0.99
C ALA A 185 0.03 25.76 -1.25
N VAL A 186 0.53 24.53 -1.44
CA VAL A 186 -0.32 23.34 -1.60
C VAL A 186 -1.01 23.01 -0.28
N MET A 187 -0.28 23.09 0.84
CA MET A 187 -0.85 22.90 2.18
C MET A 187 -1.92 23.92 2.51
N ALA A 188 -1.68 25.20 2.25
CA ALA A 188 -2.67 26.26 2.48
C ALA A 188 -3.95 26.03 1.67
N LYS A 189 -3.82 25.59 0.41
CA LYS A 189 -4.97 25.27 -0.44
C LYS A 189 -5.76 24.05 0.06
N ALA A 190 -5.07 23.00 0.52
CA ALA A 190 -5.73 21.83 1.13
C ALA A 190 -6.46 22.20 2.43
N GLN A 191 -5.83 23.01 3.29
CA GLN A 191 -6.45 23.52 4.51
C GLN A 191 -7.65 24.42 4.22
N ALA A 192 -7.60 25.25 3.17
CA ALA A 192 -8.72 26.09 2.75
C ALA A 192 -9.93 25.24 2.31
N GLU A 193 -9.72 24.20 1.50
CA GLU A 193 -10.80 23.28 1.11
C GLU A 193 -11.44 22.62 2.34
N VAL A 194 -10.63 22.10 3.27
CA VAL A 194 -11.14 21.47 4.49
C VAL A 194 -11.93 22.49 5.34
N ARG A 195 -11.39 23.69 5.56
CA ARG A 195 -12.08 24.72 6.36
C ARG A 195 -13.40 25.16 5.72
N ASP A 196 -13.45 25.29 4.40
CA ASP A 196 -14.66 25.66 3.67
C ASP A 196 -15.72 24.54 3.70
N ALA A 197 -15.29 23.28 3.53
CA ALA A 197 -16.19 22.13 3.56
C ALA A 197 -16.84 21.93 4.94
N PHE A 198 -16.08 22.10 6.02
CA PHE A 198 -16.55 21.77 7.37
C PHE A 198 -16.99 22.98 8.20
N LYS A 199 -16.70 24.22 7.78
CA LYS A 199 -17.14 25.47 8.44
C LYS A 199 -16.90 25.55 9.96
N GLY A 200 -15.90 24.83 10.47
CA GLY A 200 -15.58 24.77 11.90
C GLY A 200 -16.34 23.71 12.70
N GLU A 201 -17.06 22.80 12.04
CA GLU A 201 -17.62 21.63 12.69
C GLU A 201 -16.51 20.68 13.18
N ASN A 202 -16.68 20.16 14.40
CA ASN A 202 -15.71 19.28 15.05
C ASN A 202 -15.97 17.78 14.77
N LYS A 203 -17.05 17.44 14.07
CA LYS A 203 -17.41 16.06 13.76
C LYS A 203 -17.46 15.86 12.25
N ILE A 204 -16.47 15.15 11.73
CA ILE A 204 -16.36 14.81 10.31
C ILE A 204 -16.97 13.43 10.10
N THR A 205 -17.88 13.30 9.13
CA THR A 205 -18.43 12.01 8.71
C THR A 205 -17.79 11.56 7.39
N GLU A 206 -17.88 10.27 7.07
CA GLU A 206 -17.29 9.73 5.85
C GLU A 206 -17.96 10.26 4.58
N GLN A 207 -19.24 10.61 4.65
CA GLN A 207 -19.98 11.23 3.54
C GLN A 207 -19.41 12.62 3.23
N ASP A 208 -18.99 13.35 4.25
CA ASP A 208 -18.42 14.69 4.07
C ASP A 208 -17.06 14.64 3.35
N LEU A 209 -16.33 13.53 3.47
CA LEU A 209 -15.07 13.31 2.77
C LEU A 209 -15.25 13.20 1.25
N GLU A 210 -16.48 12.91 0.77
CA GLU A 210 -16.75 12.83 -0.67
C GLU A 210 -16.50 14.18 -1.37
N GLY A 211 -16.79 15.29 -0.69
CA GLY A 211 -16.65 16.65 -1.22
C GLY A 211 -15.21 17.16 -1.32
N LEU A 212 -14.24 16.52 -0.67
CA LEU A 212 -12.84 16.99 -0.60
C LEU A 212 -12.04 16.63 -1.86
N ARG A 213 -12.33 17.30 -2.97
CA ARG A 213 -11.75 17.01 -4.29
C ARG A 213 -10.24 17.26 -4.33
N TYR A 214 -9.77 18.39 -3.82
CA TYR A 214 -8.37 18.77 -3.85
C TYR A 214 -7.54 17.90 -2.91
N LEU A 215 -8.05 17.55 -1.72
CA LEU A 215 -7.39 16.59 -0.83
C LEU A 215 -7.20 15.23 -1.50
N LYS A 216 -8.21 14.74 -2.25
CA LYS A 216 -8.07 13.52 -3.06
C LYS A 216 -6.98 13.64 -4.13
N LEU A 217 -6.80 14.82 -4.73
CA LEU A 217 -5.70 15.07 -5.68
C LEU A 217 -4.33 15.07 -4.99
N VAL A 218 -4.22 15.65 -3.80
CA VAL A 218 -3.00 15.60 -2.98
C VAL A 218 -2.60 14.16 -2.68
N ILE A 219 -3.56 13.32 -2.28
CA ILE A 219 -3.31 11.89 -2.01
C ILE A 219 -2.88 11.16 -3.30
N LYS A 220 -3.57 11.39 -4.42
CA LYS A 220 -3.20 10.80 -5.72
C LYS A 220 -1.79 11.19 -6.15
N GLU A 221 -1.43 12.46 -5.98
CA GLU A 221 -0.10 12.97 -6.33
C GLU A 221 0.98 12.42 -5.40
N THR A 222 0.65 12.27 -4.11
CA THR A 222 1.51 11.58 -3.14
C THR A 222 1.75 10.13 -3.58
N LEU A 223 0.73 9.40 -4.03
CA LEU A 223 0.89 8.01 -4.51
C LEU A 223 1.65 7.92 -5.84
N ARG A 224 1.49 8.91 -6.73
CA ARG A 224 2.26 9.00 -7.98
C ARG A 224 3.76 9.20 -7.70
N LEU A 225 4.08 10.08 -6.76
CA LEU A 225 5.47 10.37 -6.37
C LEU A 225 6.02 9.30 -5.41
N HIS A 226 5.28 8.85 -4.44
CA HIS A 226 5.81 7.99 -3.38
C HIS A 226 4.98 6.73 -3.22
N PRO A 227 4.89 5.89 -4.27
CA PRO A 227 4.17 4.63 -4.17
C PRO A 227 4.87 3.75 -3.12
N PRO A 228 4.17 3.27 -2.07
CA PRO A 228 4.79 2.41 -1.05
C PRO A 228 5.41 1.14 -1.64
N GLY A 229 4.82 0.61 -2.73
CA GLY A 229 5.36 -0.49 -3.52
C GLY A 229 5.85 -0.01 -4.89
N PRO A 230 7.10 0.49 -5.03
CA PRO A 230 7.58 1.12 -6.27
C PRO A 230 7.72 0.16 -7.47
N VAL A 231 7.79 -1.15 -7.21
CA VAL A 231 7.85 -2.21 -8.23
C VAL A 231 6.66 -3.18 -8.19
N LEU A 232 5.60 -2.81 -7.45
CA LEU A 232 4.48 -3.66 -7.08
C LEU A 232 4.94 -5.01 -6.46
N ILE A 233 3.99 -5.92 -6.23
CA ILE A 233 4.30 -7.27 -5.76
C ILE A 233 4.74 -8.10 -6.97
N PRO A 234 5.94 -8.73 -6.95
CA PRO A 234 6.46 -9.46 -8.10
C PRO A 234 5.58 -10.64 -8.51
N ARG A 235 5.38 -10.78 -9.81
CA ARG A 235 4.63 -11.89 -10.44
C ARG A 235 5.58 -12.89 -11.08
N VAL A 236 5.12 -14.09 -11.41
CA VAL A 236 5.92 -15.06 -12.15
C VAL A 236 5.20 -15.53 -13.41
N CYS A 237 5.95 -15.66 -14.49
CA CYS A 237 5.47 -16.15 -15.77
C CYS A 237 5.19 -17.67 -15.70
N ARG A 238 3.94 -18.08 -15.88
CA ARG A 238 3.51 -19.49 -15.74
C ARG A 238 3.80 -20.33 -16.99
N GLU A 239 3.90 -19.67 -18.14
CA GLU A 239 4.13 -20.28 -19.45
C GLU A 239 4.91 -19.33 -20.35
N THR A 240 5.75 -19.87 -21.24
CA THR A 240 6.51 -19.04 -22.18
C THR A 240 5.55 -18.28 -23.09
N CYS A 241 5.69 -16.96 -23.14
CA CYS A 241 4.82 -16.08 -23.91
C CYS A 241 5.60 -14.90 -24.47
N GLN A 242 4.96 -14.07 -25.28
CA GLN A 242 5.52 -12.80 -25.73
C GLN A 242 4.89 -11.65 -24.97
N ILE A 243 5.72 -10.67 -24.60
CA ILE A 243 5.29 -9.38 -24.06
C ILE A 243 5.93 -8.30 -24.90
N MET A 244 5.10 -7.43 -25.49
CA MET A 244 5.58 -6.33 -26.35
C MET A 244 6.53 -6.80 -27.45
N GLY A 245 6.30 -7.99 -28.00
CA GLY A 245 7.11 -8.63 -29.05
C GLY A 245 8.38 -9.34 -28.57
N TYR A 246 8.68 -9.38 -27.27
CA TYR A 246 9.84 -10.10 -26.71
C TYR A 246 9.43 -11.43 -26.09
N ASP A 247 10.24 -12.47 -26.30
CA ASP A 247 10.03 -13.77 -25.67
C ASP A 247 10.33 -13.72 -24.16
N VAL A 248 9.37 -14.16 -23.36
CA VAL A 248 9.43 -14.25 -21.90
C VAL A 248 9.34 -15.72 -21.50
N PRO A 249 10.44 -16.35 -21.07
CA PRO A 249 10.43 -17.74 -20.64
C PRO A 249 9.57 -17.96 -19.39
N LYS A 250 8.96 -19.14 -19.29
CA LYS A 250 8.35 -19.63 -18.04
C LYS A 250 9.33 -19.51 -16.87
N GLY A 251 8.83 -19.12 -15.71
CA GLY A 251 9.60 -18.91 -14.49
C GLY A 251 10.24 -17.52 -14.37
N THR A 252 10.15 -16.68 -15.41
CA THR A 252 10.63 -15.29 -15.33
C THR A 252 9.84 -14.51 -14.30
N VAL A 253 10.56 -13.87 -13.37
CA VAL A 253 9.98 -12.98 -12.37
C VAL A 253 9.72 -11.62 -12.99
N LEU A 254 8.55 -11.07 -12.77
CA LEU A 254 8.10 -9.81 -13.34
C LEU A 254 8.02 -8.73 -12.28
N PHE A 255 8.62 -7.57 -12.58
CA PHE A 255 8.56 -6.36 -11.78
C PHE A 255 7.89 -5.24 -12.59
N ILE A 256 6.86 -4.60 -12.03
CA ILE A 256 6.19 -3.46 -12.65
C ILE A 256 6.61 -2.20 -11.92
N ASN A 257 7.49 -1.43 -12.55
CA ASN A 257 8.12 -0.25 -11.97
C ASN A 257 7.20 0.98 -12.04
N VAL A 258 6.14 0.96 -11.23
CA VAL A 258 5.16 2.05 -11.12
C VAL A 258 5.77 3.37 -10.69
N TRP A 259 6.88 3.34 -9.95
CA TRP A 259 7.63 4.55 -9.60
C TRP A 259 8.19 5.26 -10.84
N SER A 260 8.71 4.50 -11.81
CA SER A 260 9.23 5.04 -13.06
C SER A 260 8.09 5.48 -13.98
N ILE A 261 7.03 4.67 -14.10
CA ILE A 261 5.84 5.02 -14.88
C ILE A 261 5.23 6.33 -14.37
N GLY A 262 5.07 6.46 -13.05
CA GLY A 262 4.54 7.66 -12.43
C GLY A 262 5.42 8.90 -12.58
N ARG A 263 6.67 8.77 -13.03
CA ARG A 263 7.65 9.87 -13.20
C ARG A 263 8.13 10.06 -14.62
N ASP A 264 7.58 9.32 -15.57
CA ASP A 264 7.94 9.50 -16.96
C ASP A 264 7.48 10.90 -17.40
N PRO A 265 8.39 11.77 -17.90
CA PRO A 265 8.00 13.06 -18.45
C PRO A 265 7.42 12.95 -19.87
N CYS A 266 7.55 11.80 -20.52
CA CYS A 266 7.12 11.54 -21.90
C CYS A 266 5.63 11.27 -22.01
#